data_AF-A0A2S5G7G1-F1
#
_entry.id   AF-A0A2S5G7G1-F1
#
_cell.length_a   1.000
_cell.length_b   1.000
_cell.length_c   1.000
_cell.angle_alpha   90.00
_cell.angle_beta   90.00
_cell.angle_gamma   90.00
#
_symmetry.space_group_name_H-M   'P 1'
#
loop_
_entity.id
_entity.type
_entity.pdbx_description
1 polymer ?
#
loop_
_entity_poly.entity_id
_entity_poly.type
_entity_poly.pdbx_seq_one_letter_code
_entity_poly.pdbx_strand_id
1 'polypeptide(L)'
;MRFLVLLTPGVKWVQDVLFHNQPYMPEHAVYVQDHYNQGKVLMAGPFGDLSGGAIVIDVENEEEIICFAEHDPAVKNGIFNYEIKKWGELMNRFDNRNPNFGQEYLDFKHKEQRDLGIRYP
;
A
#
# COMPACT_ATOMS: atom_id res chain seq x y z
N MET A 1 8.91 6.22 7.67
CA MET A 1 8.81 6.21 6.20
C MET A 1 7.53 5.49 5.82
N ARG A 2 6.77 6.00 4.85
CA ARG A 2 5.49 5.40 4.46
C ARG A 2 5.63 4.41 3.32
N PHE A 3 4.93 3.29 3.44
CA PHE A 3 4.85 2.26 2.42
C PHE A 3 3.41 1.85 2.15
N LEU A 4 3.14 1.49 0.90
CA LEU A 4 1.96 0.78 0.45
C LEU A 4 2.34 -0.68 0.19
N VAL A 5 1.66 -1.60 0.86
CA VAL A 5 1.73 -3.04 0.59
C VAL A 5 0.48 -3.44 -0.16
N LEU A 6 0.64 -4.05 -1.33
CA LEU A 6 -0.43 -4.64 -2.11
C LEU A 6 -0.39 -6.15 -1.93
N LEU A 7 -1.51 -6.74 -1.54
CA LEU A 7 -1.67 -8.17 -1.35
C LEU A 7 -2.52 -8.74 -2.47
N THR A 8 -2.08 -9.85 -3.06
CA THR A 8 -2.81 -10.58 -4.11
C THR A 8 -2.86 -12.07 -3.78
N PRO A 9 -3.85 -12.83 -4.29
CA PRO A 9 -3.92 -14.27 -4.13
C PRO A 9 -2.60 -14.96 -4.47
N GLY A 10 -2.12 -15.75 -3.52
CA GLY A 10 -0.94 -16.60 -3.64
C GLY A 10 -1.26 -17.97 -4.27
N VAL A 11 -0.22 -18.78 -4.42
CA VAL A 11 -0.35 -20.12 -5.04
C VAL A 11 -1.21 -21.09 -4.24
N LYS A 12 -1.41 -20.85 -2.94
CA LYS A 12 -2.27 -21.68 -2.06
C LYS A 12 -3.63 -21.04 -1.78
N TRP A 13 -4.00 -20.01 -2.53
CA TRP A 13 -5.36 -19.46 -2.48
C TRP A 13 -6.39 -20.53 -2.85
N VAL A 14 -7.45 -20.65 -2.05
CA VAL A 14 -8.50 -21.66 -2.27
C VAL A 14 -9.63 -21.04 -3.08
N GLN A 15 -9.93 -21.61 -4.25
CA GLN A 15 -11.06 -21.17 -5.06
C GLN A 15 -12.40 -21.42 -4.33
N ASP A 16 -13.39 -20.58 -4.61
CA ASP A 16 -14.75 -20.64 -4.06
C ASP A 16 -14.85 -20.51 -2.52
N VAL A 17 -13.75 -20.14 -1.86
CA VAL A 17 -13.74 -19.78 -0.44
C VAL A 17 -13.77 -18.25 -0.31
N LEU A 18 -14.68 -17.74 0.50
CA LEU A 18 -14.79 -16.31 0.80
C LEU A 18 -13.46 -15.78 1.34
N PHE A 19 -13.11 -14.55 0.96
CA PHE A 19 -11.84 -13.89 1.32
C PHE A 19 -11.47 -14.06 2.81
N HIS A 20 -12.38 -13.76 3.73
CA HIS A 20 -12.12 -13.84 5.18
C HIS A 20 -11.98 -15.27 5.73
N ASN A 21 -12.40 -16.27 4.97
CA ASN A 21 -12.33 -17.69 5.34
C ASN A 21 -11.15 -18.42 4.70
N GLN A 22 -10.28 -17.73 3.98
CA GLN A 22 -9.07 -18.34 3.44
C GLN A 22 -8.18 -18.84 4.59
N PRO A 23 -7.39 -19.91 4.37
CA PRO A 23 -6.46 -20.39 5.38
C PRO A 23 -5.55 -19.26 5.88
N TYR A 24 -5.22 -19.26 7.17
CA TYR A 24 -4.35 -18.26 7.81
C TYR A 24 -4.86 -16.81 7.81
N MET A 25 -6.07 -16.53 7.32
CA MET A 25 -6.64 -15.18 7.35
C MET A 25 -6.94 -14.65 8.74
N PRO A 26 -7.44 -15.46 9.71
CA PRO A 26 -7.60 -15.00 11.09
C PRO A 26 -6.26 -14.54 11.70
N GLU A 27 -5.19 -15.29 11.47
CA GLU A 27 -3.85 -14.99 11.96
C GLU A 27 -3.26 -13.75 11.28
N HIS A 28 -3.45 -13.60 9.97
CA HIS A 28 -3.16 -12.38 9.25
C HIS A 28 -3.89 -11.16 9.86
N ALA A 29 -5.18 -11.29 10.12
CA ALA A 29 -5.98 -10.20 10.68
C ALA A 29 -5.46 -9.78 12.07
N VAL A 30 -5.14 -10.74 12.94
CA VAL A 30 -4.54 -10.45 14.26
C VAL A 30 -3.17 -9.78 14.10
N TYR A 31 -2.31 -10.30 13.21
CA TYR A 31 -0.99 -9.75 12.96
C TYR A 31 -1.03 -8.29 12.50
N VAL A 32 -1.90 -7.97 11.52
CA VAL A 32 -2.07 -6.59 11.04
C VAL A 32 -2.68 -5.69 12.13
N GLN A 33 -3.62 -6.22 12.93
CA GLN A 33 -4.20 -5.50 14.06
C GLN A 33 -3.17 -5.15 15.14
N ASP A 34 -2.22 -6.03 15.44
CA ASP A 34 -1.16 -5.76 16.40
C ASP A 34 -0.25 -4.60 15.95
N HIS A 35 0.10 -4.56 14.66
CA HIS A 35 0.87 -3.44 14.09
C HIS A 35 0.05 -2.15 13.99
N TYR A 36 -1.27 -2.25 13.79
CA TYR A 36 -2.17 -1.10 13.89
C TYR A 36 -2.20 -0.54 15.31
N ASN A 37 -2.30 -1.40 16.33
CA ASN A 37 -2.31 -1.00 17.74
C ASN A 37 -0.98 -0.34 18.18
N GLN A 38 0.13 -0.70 17.53
CA GLN A 38 1.44 -0.07 17.71
C GLN A 38 1.58 1.28 16.98
N GLY A 39 0.57 1.68 16.19
CA GLY A 39 0.59 2.91 15.39
C GLY A 39 1.42 2.81 14.10
N LYS A 40 1.87 1.60 13.71
CA LYS A 40 2.62 1.39 12.47
C LYS A 40 1.69 1.33 11.27
N VAL A 41 0.69 0.45 11.32
CA VAL A 41 -0.33 0.36 10.24
C VAL A 41 -1.33 1.49 10.40
N LEU A 42 -1.50 2.28 9.35
CA LEU A 42 -2.39 3.44 9.32
C LEU A 42 -3.76 3.10 8.73
N MET A 43 -3.77 2.29 7.67
CA MET A 43 -4.97 1.84 6.98
C MET A 43 -4.74 0.43 6.44
N ALA A 44 -5.72 -0.45 6.55
CA ALA A 44 -5.66 -1.79 5.99
C ALA A 44 -7.06 -2.27 5.60
N GLY A 45 -7.15 -3.08 4.55
CA GLY A 45 -8.40 -3.71 4.18
C GLY A 45 -8.35 -4.41 2.83
N PRO A 46 -9.36 -5.25 2.53
CA PRO A 46 -9.52 -5.86 1.22
C PRO A 46 -9.90 -4.81 0.17
N PHE A 47 -9.58 -5.09 -1.09
CA PHE A 47 -10.17 -4.35 -2.20
C PHE A 47 -11.68 -4.63 -2.28
N GLY A 48 -12.45 -3.67 -2.81
CA GLY A 48 -13.92 -3.78 -2.86
C GLY A 48 -14.44 -4.97 -3.67
N ASP A 49 -13.63 -5.48 -4.61
CA ASP A 49 -13.91 -6.69 -5.40
C ASP A 49 -13.32 -7.98 -4.81
N LEU A 50 -12.70 -7.90 -3.62
CA LEU A 50 -12.05 -9.00 -2.91
C LEU A 50 -10.93 -9.69 -3.71
N SER A 51 -10.37 -9.03 -4.73
CA SER A 51 -9.25 -9.53 -5.52
C SER A 51 -7.90 -9.52 -4.78
N GLY A 52 -7.89 -9.03 -3.55
CA GLY A 52 -6.69 -8.81 -2.75
C GLY A 52 -6.96 -7.80 -1.63
N GLY A 53 -5.90 -7.12 -1.19
CA GLY A 53 -6.00 -6.06 -0.20
C GLY A 53 -4.83 -5.10 -0.24
N ALA A 54 -4.92 -4.04 0.56
CA ALA A 54 -3.85 -3.08 0.72
C ALA A 54 -3.62 -2.74 2.19
N ILE A 55 -2.37 -2.40 2.51
CA ILE A 55 -1.95 -1.91 3.82
C ILE A 55 -1.08 -0.67 3.61
N VAL A 56 -1.41 0.41 4.30
CA VAL A 56 -0.58 1.61 4.41
C VAL A 56 0.07 1.59 5.79
N ILE A 57 1.40 1.66 5.82
CA ILE A 57 2.19 1.44 7.03
C ILE A 57 3.39 2.39 7.09
N ASP A 58 3.66 2.93 8.27
CA ASP A 58 4.85 3.71 8.58
C ASP A 58 5.86 2.87 9.36
N VAL A 59 7.09 2.75 8.84
CA VAL A 59 8.23 2.04 9.45
C VAL A 59 9.51 2.86 9.35
N GLU A 60 10.57 2.50 10.08
CA GLU A 60 11.81 3.30 10.10
C GLU A 60 12.61 3.18 8.80
N ASN A 61 12.65 2.00 8.21
CA ASN A 61 13.51 1.67 7.06
C ASN A 61 12.88 0.58 6.15
N GLU A 62 13.58 0.24 5.06
CA GLU A 62 13.09 -0.75 4.08
C GLU A 62 13.17 -2.19 4.61
N GLU A 63 14.14 -2.48 5.47
CA GLU A 63 14.30 -3.81 6.09
C GLU A 63 13.09 -4.14 6.98
N GLU A 64 12.56 -3.17 7.72
CA GLU A 64 11.41 -3.36 8.61
C GLU A 64 10.13 -3.67 7.83
N ILE A 65 9.88 -3.01 6.68
CA ILE A 65 8.68 -3.30 5.88
C ILE A 65 8.76 -4.66 5.19
N ILE A 66 9.96 -5.06 4.73
CA ILE A 66 10.18 -6.40 4.18
C ILE A 66 9.93 -7.44 5.27
N CYS A 67 10.49 -7.22 6.47
CA CYS A 67 10.26 -8.08 7.63
C CYS A 67 8.77 -8.17 7.97
N PHE A 68 8.05 -7.04 7.98
CA PHE A 68 6.61 -7.02 8.22
C PHE A 68 5.85 -7.91 7.22
N ALA A 69 6.13 -7.78 5.92
CA ALA A 69 5.45 -8.54 4.87
C ALA A 69 5.79 -10.03 4.90
N GLU A 70 7.06 -10.40 5.11
CA GLU A 70 7.49 -11.80 5.13
C GLU A 70 7.07 -12.56 6.40
N HIS A 71 6.79 -11.86 7.49
CA HIS A 71 6.28 -12.44 8.74
C HIS A 71 4.76 -12.50 8.82
N ASP A 72 4.04 -11.90 7.87
CA ASP A 72 2.59 -12.04 7.77
C ASP A 72 2.21 -13.53 7.59
N PRO A 73 1.37 -14.11 8.47
CA PRO A 73 0.98 -15.51 8.39
C PRO A 73 0.39 -15.93 7.03
N ALA A 74 -0.38 -15.06 6.38
CA ALA A 74 -0.97 -15.38 5.07
C ALA A 74 0.07 -15.33 3.95
N VAL A 75 1.05 -14.44 4.03
CA VAL A 75 2.19 -14.41 3.09
C VAL A 75 3.10 -15.63 3.29
N LYS A 76 3.54 -15.86 4.53
CA LYS A 76 4.46 -16.95 4.88
C LYS A 76 3.92 -18.32 4.48
N ASN A 77 2.60 -18.50 4.52
CA ASN A 77 1.93 -19.73 4.13
C ASN A 77 1.47 -19.77 2.67
N GLY A 78 1.82 -18.76 1.85
CA GLY A 78 1.56 -18.73 0.41
C GLY A 78 0.10 -18.46 0.02
N ILE A 79 -0.69 -17.92 0.94
CA ILE A 79 -2.08 -17.50 0.72
C ILE A 79 -2.11 -16.14 0.04
N PHE A 80 -1.19 -15.25 0.40
CA PHE A 80 -0.94 -13.99 -0.30
C PHE A 80 0.45 -13.95 -0.93
N ASN A 81 0.54 -13.28 -2.07
CA ASN A 81 1.75 -12.61 -2.54
C ASN A 81 1.69 -11.15 -2.11
N TYR A 82 2.85 -10.46 -2.08
CA TYR A 82 2.91 -9.05 -1.77
C TYR A 82 3.76 -8.24 -2.75
N GLU A 83 3.45 -6.96 -2.89
CA GLU A 83 4.31 -5.94 -3.49
C GLU A 83 4.43 -4.75 -2.53
N ILE A 84 5.66 -4.25 -2.34
CA ILE A 84 5.94 -3.08 -1.50
C ILE A 84 6.30 -1.89 -2.37
N LYS A 85 5.68 -0.74 -2.09
CA LYS A 85 6.06 0.55 -2.67
C LYS A 85 6.29 1.57 -1.56
N LYS A 86 7.48 2.19 -1.55
CA LYS A 86 7.71 3.40 -0.76
C LYS A 86 6.82 4.51 -1.28
N TRP A 87 6.00 5.09 -0.41
CA TRP A 87 5.01 6.09 -0.80
C TRP A 87 5.47 7.50 -0.42
N GLY A 88 5.98 8.23 -1.43
CA GLY A 88 6.32 9.64 -1.32
C GLY A 88 5.09 10.53 -1.46
N GLU A 89 4.15 10.44 -0.52
CA GLU A 89 2.91 11.21 -0.57
C GLU A 89 3.15 12.72 -0.58
N LEU A 90 2.70 13.38 -1.66
CA LEU A 90 2.72 14.84 -1.79
C LEU A 90 1.45 15.48 -1.22
N MET A 91 0.36 14.73 -1.15
CA MET A 91 -0.96 15.18 -0.71
C MET A 91 -1.49 14.20 0.34
N ASN A 92 -1.81 14.69 1.53
CA ASN A 92 -2.26 13.85 2.63
C ASN A 92 -2.99 14.72 3.67
N ARG A 93 -4.28 14.44 3.91
CA ARG A 93 -5.10 15.21 4.87
C ARG A 93 -4.84 14.84 6.33
N PHE A 94 -4.39 13.62 6.62
CA PHE A 94 -4.05 13.20 7.98
C PHE A 94 -2.82 13.95 8.51
N ASP A 95 -1.84 14.19 7.63
CA ASP A 95 -0.62 14.92 7.95
C ASP A 95 -0.65 16.39 7.51
N ASN A 96 -1.83 16.90 7.13
CA ASN A 96 -2.05 18.27 6.62
C ASN A 96 -1.05 18.69 5.52
N ARG A 97 -0.64 17.75 4.65
CA ARG A 97 0.21 18.02 3.50
C ARG A 97 -0.64 18.38 2.30
N ASN A 98 -0.48 19.60 1.83
CA ASN A 98 -1.16 20.08 0.64
C ASN A 98 -0.19 20.95 -0.19
N PRO A 99 0.22 20.50 -1.37
CA PRO A 99 1.12 21.24 -2.25
C PRO A 99 0.40 22.39 -2.96
N ASN A 100 -0.94 22.49 -2.84
CA ASN A 100 -1.77 23.52 -3.47
C ASN A 100 -1.53 23.63 -4.98
N PHE A 101 -1.46 22.50 -5.68
CA PHE A 101 -1.36 22.49 -7.13
C PHE A 101 -2.51 23.30 -7.75
N GLY A 102 -2.15 24.34 -8.49
CA GLY A 102 -3.08 25.30 -9.10
C GLY A 102 -2.51 25.87 -10.40
N GLN A 103 -3.05 27.01 -10.84
CA GLN A 103 -2.70 27.58 -12.15
C GLN A 103 -1.20 27.89 -12.28
N GLU A 104 -0.56 28.42 -11.24
CA GLU A 104 0.88 28.72 -11.25
C GLU A 104 1.74 27.47 -11.47
N TYR A 105 1.35 26.33 -10.87
CA TYR A 105 2.04 25.06 -11.07
C TYR A 105 1.89 24.57 -12.52
N LEU A 106 0.71 24.71 -13.11
CA LEU A 106 0.46 24.36 -14.51
C LEU A 106 1.33 25.20 -15.44
N ASP A 107 1.37 26.51 -15.24
CA ASP A 107 2.13 27.44 -16.09
C ASP A 107 3.63 27.12 -16.02
N PHE A 108 4.15 26.87 -14.82
CA PHE A 108 5.52 26.44 -14.58
C PHE A 108 5.82 25.11 -15.29
N LYS A 109 5.01 24.08 -15.08
CA LYS A 109 5.26 22.75 -15.67
C LYS A 109 5.12 22.73 -17.18
N HIS A 110 4.11 23.40 -17.72
CA HIS A 110 3.96 23.53 -19.17
C HIS A 110 5.14 24.26 -19.81
N LYS A 111 5.73 25.26 -19.13
CA LYS A 111 6.98 25.87 -19.59
C LYS A 111 8.12 24.86 -19.59
N GLU A 112 8.35 24.14 -18.49
CA GLU A 112 9.40 23.10 -18.43
C GLU A 112 9.22 22.03 -19.52
N GLN A 113 7.99 21.58 -19.74
CA GLN A 113 7.67 20.57 -20.76
C GLN A 113 7.93 21.08 -22.18
N ARG A 114 7.60 22.35 -22.48
CA ARG A 114 7.96 22.99 -23.76
C ARG A 114 9.46 23.10 -23.95
N ASP A 115 10.19 23.50 -22.90
CA ASP A 115 11.65 23.63 -22.92
C ASP A 115 12.31 22.24 -23.15
N LEU A 116 11.65 21.16 -22.72
CA LEU A 116 12.03 19.76 -22.97
C LEU A 116 11.54 19.21 -24.32
N GLY A 117 10.81 19.98 -25.13
CA GLY A 117 10.26 19.55 -26.41
C GLY A 117 9.07 18.58 -26.33
N ILE A 118 8.49 18.38 -25.13
CA ILE A 118 7.28 17.58 -24.93
C ILE A 118 6.10 18.39 -25.46
N ARG A 119 5.44 17.88 -26.51
CA ARG A 119 4.25 18.50 -27.09
C ARG A 119 3.02 17.72 -26.67
N TYR A 120 1.98 18.44 -26.29
CA TYR A 120 0.66 17.86 -26.08
C TYR A 120 0.01 17.57 -27.44
N PRO A 121 -0.79 16.49 -27.55
CA PRO A 121 -1.63 16.25 -28.73
C PRO A 121 -2.61 17.40 -28.97
#